data_AF-A0A9P1IVW5-F1
#
_entry.id   AF-A0A9P1IVW5-F1
#
_cell.length_a   1.000
_cell.length_b   1.000
_cell.length_c   1.000
_cell.angle_alpha   90.00
_cell.angle_beta   90.00
_cell.angle_gamma   90.00
#
_symmetry.space_group_name_H-M   'P 1'
#
loop_
_entity.id
_entity.type
_entity.pdbx_description
1 polymer ?
#
loop_
_entity_poly.entity_id
_entity_poly.type
_entity_poly.pdbx_seq_one_letter_code
_entity_poly.pdbx_strand_id
1 'polypeptide(L)'
;MRRQFPRGSSPKTAYLIEIVVETLADGNEMDKLQQIVTYRVINDSKPLAFLLLSYEARCSTLFQSGVDILARNKASDEIVEVMLEKQHIVDAFRFIDARNLNESIIPKVVEAAKHCSRQTQYAIKEHLTEKKAKATIINSLPDLYEQSEIDKTANELATCQSFEV
;
A
#
# COMPACT_ATOMS: atom_id res chain seq x y z
N MET A 1 -12.61 18.60 -0.96
CA MET A 1 -11.15 18.40 -1.13
C MET A 1 -10.71 19.20 -2.34
N ARG A 2 -10.04 20.35 -2.17
CA ARG A 2 -9.59 21.16 -3.33
C ARG A 2 -8.42 20.44 -4.00
N ARG A 3 -8.63 19.97 -5.24
CA ARG A 3 -7.60 19.26 -6.03
C ARG A 3 -6.57 20.29 -6.52
N GLN A 4 -5.36 20.26 -5.96
CA GLN A 4 -4.21 20.98 -6.52
C GLN A 4 -3.50 20.06 -7.51
N PHE A 5 -3.36 20.53 -8.75
CA PHE A 5 -2.67 19.80 -9.81
C PHE A 5 -1.15 19.79 -9.56
N PRO A 6 -0.46 18.65 -9.73
CA PRO A 6 0.99 18.59 -9.61
C PRO A 6 1.66 19.31 -10.79
N ARG A 7 2.74 20.03 -10.47
CA ARG A 7 3.55 20.86 -11.38
C ARG A 7 4.31 19.96 -12.36
N GLY A 8 3.85 19.80 -13.60
CA GLY A 8 4.64 19.05 -14.60
C GLY A 8 4.01 18.84 -15.98
N SER A 9 2.69 18.89 -16.11
CA SER A 9 2.01 18.83 -17.41
C SER A 9 1.58 20.22 -17.85
N SER A 10 1.72 20.57 -19.13
CA SER A 10 1.09 21.77 -19.66
C SER A 10 -0.42 21.72 -19.33
N PRO A 11 -1.04 22.83 -18.88
CA PRO A 11 -2.43 22.82 -18.38
C PRO A 11 -3.43 22.22 -19.39
N LYS A 12 -3.12 22.36 -20.68
CA LYS A 12 -3.93 21.88 -21.80
C LYS A 12 -3.99 20.37 -21.89
N THR A 13 -2.87 19.67 -21.66
CA THR A 13 -2.82 18.21 -21.78
C THR A 13 -3.46 17.52 -20.59
N ALA A 14 -3.32 18.09 -19.38
CA ALA A 14 -4.00 17.57 -18.18
C ALA A 14 -5.52 17.65 -18.31
N TYR A 15 -6.02 18.78 -18.83
CA TYR A 15 -7.45 19.00 -19.04
C TYR A 15 -8.07 18.01 -20.04
N LEU A 16 -7.37 17.69 -21.12
CA LEU A 16 -7.82 16.67 -22.08
C LEU A 16 -7.91 15.29 -21.44
N ILE A 17 -6.92 14.91 -20.63
CA ILE A 17 -6.92 13.63 -19.93
C ILE A 17 -8.10 13.55 -18.97
N GLU A 18 -8.34 14.61 -18.21
CA GLU A 18 -9.46 14.70 -17.27
C GLU A 18 -10.80 14.54 -18.00
N ILE A 19 -11.04 15.30 -19.07
CA ILE A 19 -12.28 15.18 -19.86
C ILE A 19 -12.47 13.76 -20.41
N VAL A 20 -11.43 13.16 -20.99
CA VAL A 20 -11.55 11.82 -21.59
C VAL A 20 -11.90 10.78 -20.53
N VAL A 21 -11.24 10.84 -19.37
CA VAL A 21 -11.52 9.91 -18.28
C VAL A 21 -12.91 10.16 -17.69
N GLU A 22 -13.29 11.42 -17.45
CA GLU A 22 -14.60 11.78 -16.91
C GLU A 22 -15.74 11.39 -17.86
N THR A 23 -15.62 11.68 -19.16
CA THR A 23 -16.66 11.32 -20.15
C THR A 23 -16.85 9.81 -20.29
N LEU A 24 -15.76 9.03 -20.28
CA LEU A 24 -15.83 7.56 -20.33
C LEU A 24 -16.39 6.99 -19.01
N ALA A 25 -16.00 7.58 -17.89
CA ALA A 25 -16.55 7.22 -16.60
C ALA A 25 -18.06 7.53 -16.56
N ASP A 26 -18.51 8.72 -16.93
CA ASP A 26 -19.93 9.09 -16.94
C ASP A 26 -20.76 8.22 -17.89
N GLY A 27 -20.17 7.83 -19.03
CA GLY A 27 -20.77 6.88 -19.97
C GLY A 27 -20.79 5.42 -19.50
N ASN A 28 -20.20 5.10 -18.34
CA ASN A 28 -20.00 3.75 -17.82
C ASN A 28 -19.20 2.82 -18.76
N GLU A 29 -18.32 3.42 -19.57
CA GLU A 29 -17.51 2.75 -20.59
C GLU A 29 -16.10 2.44 -20.04
N MET A 30 -16.06 1.80 -18.87
CA MET A 30 -14.81 1.54 -18.13
C MET A 30 -13.87 0.60 -18.90
N ASP A 31 -14.42 -0.29 -19.74
CA ASP A 31 -13.63 -1.19 -20.60
C ASP A 31 -12.84 -0.40 -21.65
N LYS A 32 -13.45 0.62 -22.25
CA LYS A 32 -12.77 1.50 -23.23
C LYS A 32 -11.69 2.33 -22.55
N LEU A 33 -11.96 2.83 -21.34
CA LEU A 33 -10.95 3.51 -20.54
C LEU A 33 -9.76 2.59 -20.24
N GLN A 34 -10.02 1.34 -19.84
CA GLN A 34 -8.97 0.36 -19.61
C GLN A 34 -8.17 0.08 -20.88
N GLN A 35 -8.80 -0.05 -22.05
CA GLN A 35 -8.10 -0.22 -23.33
C GLN A 35 -7.20 0.98 -23.66
N ILE A 36 -7.70 2.20 -23.53
CA ILE A 36 -6.94 3.43 -23.79
C ILE A 36 -5.67 3.50 -22.92
N VAL A 37 -5.79 3.11 -21.64
CA VAL A 37 -4.66 3.05 -20.71
C VAL A 37 -3.70 1.90 -21.06
N THR A 38 -4.22 0.71 -21.34
CA THR A 38 -3.42 -0.49 -21.64
C THR A 38 -2.60 -0.31 -22.92
N TYR A 39 -3.20 0.26 -23.97
CA TYR A 39 -2.53 0.53 -25.24
C TYR A 39 -1.73 1.85 -25.23
N ARG A 40 -1.66 2.55 -24.09
CA ARG A 40 -0.93 3.82 -23.92
C ARG A 40 -1.30 4.87 -24.97
N VAL A 41 -2.58 4.94 -25.32
CA VAL A 41 -3.11 5.97 -26.24
C VAL A 41 -2.97 7.35 -25.59
N ILE A 42 -3.11 7.40 -24.26
CA ILE A 42 -2.78 8.58 -23.45
C ILE A 42 -1.38 8.37 -22.86
N ASN A 43 -0.55 9.41 -22.92
CA ASN A 43 0.78 9.39 -22.34
C ASN A 43 0.74 9.20 -20.82
N ASP A 44 1.59 8.30 -20.33
CA ASP A 44 1.82 8.08 -18.91
C ASP A 44 2.19 9.39 -18.21
N SER A 45 1.44 9.75 -17.19
CA SER A 45 1.71 10.94 -16.39
C SER A 45 1.24 10.74 -14.95
N LYS A 46 1.87 11.41 -13.99
CA LYS A 46 1.44 11.36 -12.58
C LYS A 46 -0.04 11.79 -12.41
N PRO A 47 -0.55 12.86 -13.04
CA PRO A 47 -1.95 13.24 -12.95
C PRO A 47 -2.90 12.15 -13.44
N LEU A 48 -2.58 11.49 -14.57
CA LEU A 48 -3.38 10.37 -15.07
C LEU A 48 -3.42 9.24 -14.05
N ALA A 49 -2.28 8.86 -13.47
CA ALA A 49 -2.23 7.79 -12.49
C ALA A 49 -3.13 8.04 -11.28
N PHE A 50 -3.04 9.23 -10.66
CA PHE A 50 -3.90 9.60 -9.54
C PHE A 50 -5.37 9.67 -9.92
N LEU A 51 -5.68 10.10 -11.15
CA LEU A 51 -7.03 10.11 -11.66
C LEU A 51 -7.58 8.68 -11.76
N LEU A 52 -6.83 7.74 -12.34
CA LEU A 52 -7.23 6.32 -12.42
C LEU A 52 -7.42 5.69 -11.04
N LEU A 53 -6.53 5.98 -10.09
CA LEU A 53 -6.64 5.53 -8.70
C LEU A 53 -7.93 6.04 -8.03
N SER A 54 -8.40 7.24 -8.38
CA SER A 54 -9.67 7.77 -7.87
C SER A 54 -10.92 7.07 -8.43
N TYR A 55 -10.80 6.39 -9.58
CA TYR A 55 -11.88 5.64 -10.23
C TYR A 55 -11.84 4.13 -9.99
N GLU A 56 -10.89 3.63 -9.19
CA GLU A 56 -10.74 2.21 -8.85
C GLU A 56 -12.03 1.56 -8.35
N ALA A 57 -12.84 2.25 -7.55
CA ALA A 57 -14.08 1.70 -6.99
C ALA A 57 -15.06 1.24 -8.09
N ARG A 58 -14.95 1.82 -9.30
CA ARG A 58 -15.76 1.45 -10.46
C ARG A 58 -15.11 0.36 -11.30
N CYS A 59 -13.78 0.26 -11.27
CA CYS A 59 -13.03 -0.73 -12.03
C CYS A 59 -11.71 -1.01 -11.33
N SER A 60 -11.61 -2.17 -10.68
CA SER A 60 -10.43 -2.55 -9.87
C SER A 60 -9.14 -2.64 -10.68
N THR A 61 -9.23 -2.89 -11.99
CA THR A 61 -8.05 -2.95 -12.88
C THR A 61 -7.35 -1.59 -13.04
N LEU A 62 -8.07 -0.49 -12.77
CA LEU A 62 -7.49 0.85 -12.81
C LEU A 62 -6.51 1.11 -11.68
N PHE A 63 -6.64 0.42 -10.55
CA PHE A 63 -5.68 0.52 -9.46
C PHE A 63 -4.29 0.09 -9.91
N GLN A 64 -4.18 -1.14 -10.44
CA GLN A 64 -2.92 -1.68 -10.94
C GLN A 64 -2.38 -0.81 -12.09
N SER A 65 -3.25 -0.36 -12.97
CA SER A 65 -2.87 0.55 -14.07
C SER A 65 -2.27 1.86 -13.55
N GLY A 66 -2.86 2.47 -12.53
CA GLY A 66 -2.35 3.68 -11.88
C GLY A 66 -0.99 3.44 -11.21
N VAL A 67 -0.84 2.35 -10.46
CA VAL A 67 0.43 1.95 -9.83
C VAL A 67 1.52 1.72 -10.89
N ASP A 68 1.20 1.05 -12.00
CA ASP A 68 2.15 0.79 -13.08
C ASP A 68 2.60 2.09 -13.76
N ILE A 69 1.69 3.05 -13.95
CA ILE A 69 2.04 4.39 -14.48
C ILE A 69 2.97 5.11 -13.49
N LEU A 70 2.68 5.11 -12.19
CA LEU A 70 3.55 5.72 -11.17
C LEU A 70 4.93 5.05 -11.16
N ALA A 71 4.97 3.72 -11.29
CA ALA A 71 6.20 2.95 -11.30
C ALA A 71 7.10 3.32 -12.48
N ARG A 72 6.52 3.52 -13.66
CA ARG A 72 7.24 4.00 -14.86
C ARG A 72 7.69 5.46 -14.72
N ASN A 73 6.94 6.27 -13.99
CA ASN A 73 7.29 7.66 -13.66
C ASN A 73 8.28 7.79 -12.48
N LYS A 74 8.85 6.67 -11.99
CA LYS A 74 9.79 6.63 -10.84
C LYS A 74 9.23 7.27 -9.56
N ALA A 75 7.91 7.23 -9.40
CA ALA A 75 7.16 7.80 -8.28
C ALA A 75 6.96 6.74 -7.17
N SER A 76 8.06 6.17 -6.66
CA SER A 76 8.00 5.04 -5.72
C SER A 76 7.40 5.43 -4.37
N ASP A 77 7.70 6.64 -3.88
CA ASP A 77 7.21 7.13 -2.60
C ASP A 77 5.69 7.33 -2.65
N GLU A 78 5.18 7.90 -3.75
CA GLU A 78 3.75 8.09 -3.97
C GLU A 78 2.99 6.77 -4.08
N ILE A 79 3.60 5.72 -4.65
CA ILE A 79 2.98 4.37 -4.69
C ILE A 79 2.79 3.83 -3.27
N VAL A 80 3.81 3.94 -2.42
CA VAL A 80 3.72 3.48 -1.04
C VAL A 80 2.64 4.25 -0.29
N GLU A 81 2.59 5.57 -0.44
CA GLU A 81 1.57 6.40 0.23
C GLU A 81 0.16 5.98 -0.19
N VAL A 82 -0.08 5.77 -1.49
CA VAL A 82 -1.38 5.27 -2.01
C VAL A 82 -1.73 3.90 -1.43
N MET A 83 -0.77 2.97 -1.33
CA MET A 83 -1.02 1.65 -0.76
C MET A 83 -1.33 1.71 0.73
N LEU A 84 -0.66 2.59 1.47
CA LEU A 84 -0.91 2.81 2.91
C LEU A 84 -2.28 3.43 3.17
N GLU A 85 -2.69 4.42 2.38
CA GLU A 85 -4.03 5.02 2.46
C GLU A 85 -5.15 3.99 2.25
N LYS A 86 -4.90 2.99 1.41
CA LYS A 86 -5.83 1.89 1.10
C LYS A 86 -5.73 0.71 2.05
N GLN A 87 -4.90 0.79 3.09
CA GLN A 87 -4.66 -0.30 4.05
C GLN A 87 -4.02 -1.56 3.42
N HIS A 88 -3.40 -1.44 2.24
CA HIS A 88 -2.66 -2.51 1.59
C HIS A 88 -1.22 -2.59 2.14
N ILE A 89 -1.09 -2.79 3.46
CA ILE A 89 0.19 -2.64 4.17
C ILE A 89 1.22 -3.70 3.74
N VAL A 90 0.78 -4.96 3.56
CA VAL A 90 1.66 -6.05 3.16
C VAL A 90 2.23 -5.80 1.76
N ASP A 91 1.41 -5.33 0.83
CA ASP A 91 1.85 -4.98 -0.52
C ASP A 91 2.78 -3.77 -0.53
N ALA A 92 2.48 -2.75 0.28
CA ALA A 92 3.36 -1.59 0.46
C ALA A 92 4.74 -2.00 0.98
N PHE A 93 4.78 -2.85 2.00
CA PHE A 93 6.03 -3.34 2.58
C PHE A 93 6.82 -4.20 1.58
N ARG A 94 6.15 -5.13 0.90
CA ARG A 94 6.76 -5.96 -0.15
C ARG A 94 7.32 -5.12 -1.30
N PHE A 95 6.64 -4.03 -1.67
CA PHE A 95 7.11 -3.11 -2.72
C PHE A 95 8.38 -2.37 -2.29
N ILE A 96 8.45 -1.91 -1.05
CA ILE A 96 9.66 -1.30 -0.46
C ILE A 96 10.82 -2.28 -0.50
N ASP A 97 10.56 -3.52 -0.07
CA ASP A 97 11.57 -4.57 -0.03
C ASP A 97 12.10 -4.92 -1.42
N ALA A 98 11.21 -5.12 -2.40
CA ALA A 98 11.60 -5.47 -3.76
C ALA A 98 12.42 -4.38 -4.46
N ARG A 99 12.25 -3.11 -4.08
CA ARG A 99 12.93 -1.97 -4.70
C ARG A 99 14.07 -1.39 -3.85
N ASN A 100 14.36 -1.99 -2.68
CA ASN A 100 15.31 -1.46 -1.70
C ASN A 100 15.09 0.04 -1.45
N LEU A 101 13.82 0.44 -1.28
CA LEU A 101 13.47 1.85 -1.08
C LEU A 101 13.98 2.34 0.28
N ASN A 102 14.20 3.66 0.37
CA ASN A 102 14.85 4.34 1.48
C ASN A 102 14.29 3.93 2.86
N GLU A 103 15.19 3.83 3.86
CA GLU A 103 14.82 3.61 5.28
C GLU A 103 13.82 4.66 5.82
N SER A 104 13.69 5.82 5.17
CA SER A 104 12.78 6.89 5.59
C SER A 104 11.29 6.52 5.47
N ILE A 105 10.95 5.54 4.65
CA ILE A 105 9.55 5.11 4.42
C ILE A 105 9.12 4.04 5.42
N ILE A 106 10.07 3.25 5.94
CA ILE A 106 9.82 2.17 6.90
C ILE A 106 9.04 2.65 8.14
N PRO A 107 9.36 3.79 8.78
CA PRO A 107 8.58 4.32 9.90
C PRO A 107 7.12 4.58 9.57
N LYS A 108 6.80 5.09 8.36
CA LYS A 108 5.42 5.35 7.93
C LYS A 108 4.62 4.05 7.81
N VAL A 109 5.24 3.00 7.28
CA VAL A 109 4.61 1.67 7.17
C VAL A 109 4.38 1.07 8.56
N VAL A 110 5.34 1.23 9.47
CA VAL A 110 5.24 0.73 10.85
C VAL A 110 4.16 1.47 11.63
N GLU A 111 4.03 2.78 11.45
CA GLU A 111 2.94 3.56 12.02
C GLU A 111 1.58 3.10 11.50
N ALA A 112 1.43 2.92 10.19
CA ALA A 112 0.22 2.37 9.60
C ALA A 112 -0.08 0.95 10.10
N ALA A 113 0.95 0.11 10.26
CA ALA A 113 0.82 -1.28 10.70
C ALA A 113 0.24 -1.40 12.11
N LYS A 114 0.54 -0.46 13.03
CA LYS A 114 0.00 -0.45 14.41
C LYS A 114 -1.52 -0.44 14.46
N HIS A 115 -2.19 0.05 13.42
CA HIS A 115 -3.64 0.13 13.33
C HIS A 115 -4.27 -1.08 12.61
N CYS A 116 -3.46 -2.04 12.16
CA CYS A 116 -3.93 -3.21 11.43
C CYS A 116 -3.95 -4.49 12.29
N SER A 117 -4.26 -5.62 11.67
CA SER A 117 -4.35 -6.90 12.34
C SER A 117 -3.04 -7.27 13.05
N ARG A 118 -3.16 -7.99 14.17
CA ARG A 118 -2.03 -8.49 14.95
C ARG A 118 -1.07 -9.35 14.12
N GLN A 119 -1.62 -10.13 13.19
CA GLN A 119 -0.85 -10.98 12.27
C GLN A 119 0.02 -10.14 11.32
N THR A 120 -0.55 -9.07 10.76
CA THR A 120 0.20 -8.15 9.88
C THR A 120 1.32 -7.44 10.64
N GLN A 121 1.06 -7.01 11.87
CA GLN A 121 2.07 -6.38 12.73
C GLN A 121 3.24 -7.33 13.02
N TYR A 122 2.95 -8.59 13.36
CA TYR A 122 3.97 -9.59 13.62
C TYR A 122 4.80 -9.91 12.37
N ALA A 123 4.16 -10.12 11.23
CA ALA A 123 4.87 -10.41 9.97
C ALA A 123 5.84 -9.28 9.58
N ILE A 124 5.43 -8.02 9.75
CA ILE A 124 6.32 -6.87 9.51
C ILE A 124 7.45 -6.84 10.54
N LYS A 125 7.16 -7.11 11.82
CA LYS A 125 8.18 -7.18 12.88
C LYS A 125 9.23 -8.25 12.59
N GLU A 126 8.81 -9.47 12.25
CA GLU A 126 9.68 -10.60 11.90
C GLU A 126 10.60 -10.23 10.74
N HIS A 127 10.06 -9.70 9.63
CA HIS A 127 10.89 -9.26 8.51
C HIS A 127 11.84 -8.11 8.84
N LEU A 128 11.44 -7.17 9.70
CA LEU A 128 12.34 -6.10 10.16
C LEU A 128 13.48 -6.64 11.02
N THR A 129 13.24 -7.71 11.79
CA THR A 129 14.30 -8.38 12.57
C THR A 129 15.30 -9.08 11.67
N GLU A 130 14.84 -9.78 10.63
CA GLU A 130 15.70 -10.45 9.64
C GLU A 130 16.63 -9.44 8.94
N LYS A 131 16.08 -8.27 8.59
CA LYS A 131 16.84 -7.20 7.93
C LYS A 131 17.74 -6.39 8.86
N LYS A 132 17.79 -6.73 10.16
CA LYS A 132 18.55 -5.98 11.18
C LYS A 132 18.20 -4.49 11.19
N ALA A 133 16.92 -4.17 10.99
CA ALA A 133 16.42 -2.80 11.09
C ALA A 133 16.64 -2.24 12.51
N LYS A 134 16.51 -0.92 12.68
CA LYS A 134 16.73 -0.26 13.97
C LYS A 134 15.84 -0.88 15.05
N ALA A 135 16.44 -1.34 16.14
CA ALA A 135 15.73 -1.99 17.26
C ALA A 135 14.59 -1.13 17.83
N THR A 136 14.71 0.20 17.78
CA THR A 136 13.64 1.13 18.17
C THR A 136 12.34 0.95 17.36
N ILE A 137 12.47 0.65 16.07
CA ILE A 137 11.33 0.43 15.17
C ILE A 137 10.72 -0.94 15.44
N ILE A 138 11.57 -1.96 15.59
CA ILE A 138 11.17 -3.34 15.88
C ILE A 138 10.41 -3.42 17.21
N ASN A 139 10.94 -2.79 18.27
CA ASN A 139 10.35 -2.79 19.60
C ASN A 139 9.05 -1.96 19.68
N SER A 140 8.76 -1.15 18.67
CA SER A 140 7.51 -0.39 18.62
C SER A 140 6.31 -1.22 18.17
N LEU A 141 6.55 -2.43 17.63
CA LEU A 141 5.51 -3.38 17.22
C LEU A 141 5.32 -4.45 18.30
N PRO A 142 4.06 -4.72 18.71
CA PRO A 142 3.75 -5.72 19.71
C PRO A 142 4.03 -7.14 19.19
N ASP A 143 4.21 -8.08 20.12
CA ASP A 143 4.35 -9.50 19.81
C ASP A 143 3.01 -10.18 19.52
N LEU A 144 3.08 -11.31 18.81
CA LEU A 144 1.91 -12.10 18.42
C LEU A 144 1.16 -12.69 19.62
N TYR A 145 1.81 -12.80 20.78
CA TYR A 145 1.19 -13.25 22.04
C TYR A 145 1.45 -12.24 23.14
N GLU A 146 0.43 -11.96 23.96
CA GLU A 146 0.62 -11.14 25.14
C GLU A 146 1.27 -11.99 26.23
N GLN A 147 2.06 -11.37 27.11
CA GLN A 147 2.71 -12.09 28.21
C GLN A 147 1.69 -12.82 29.09
N SER A 148 0.48 -12.27 29.25
CA SER A 148 -0.64 -12.89 29.95
C SER A 148 -1.14 -14.19 29.29
N GLU A 149 -1.16 -14.25 27.95
CA GLU A 149 -1.57 -15.43 27.18
C GLU A 149 -0.50 -16.52 27.26
N ILE A 150 0.77 -16.11 27.24
CA ILE A 150 1.93 -17.00 27.41
C ILE A 150 1.94 -17.60 28.83
N ASP A 151 1.70 -16.77 29.85
CA ASP A 151 1.69 -17.22 31.25
C ASP A 151 0.51 -18.16 31.52
N LYS A 152 -0.65 -17.91 30.90
CA LYS A 152 -1.82 -18.78 31.02
C LYS A 152 -1.57 -20.15 30.38
N THR A 153 -1.00 -20.17 29.17
CA THR A 153 -0.65 -21.43 28.50
C THR A 153 0.47 -22.19 29.20
N ALA A 154 1.46 -21.49 29.77
CA ALA A 154 2.50 -22.09 30.59
C ALA A 154 1.92 -22.75 31.86
N ASN A 155 0.94 -22.11 32.51
CA ASN A 155 0.23 -22.67 33.66
C ASN A 155 -0.64 -23.87 33.26
N GLU A 156 -1.34 -23.83 32.14
CA GLU A 156 -2.13 -24.94 31.61
C GLU A 156 -1.23 -26.15 31.28
N LEU A 157 -0.07 -25.94 30.66
CA LEU A 157 0.93 -26.99 30.39
C LEU A 157 1.47 -27.62 31.68
N ALA A 158 1.83 -26.80 32.68
CA ALA A 158 2.29 -27.29 33.98
C ALA A 158 1.21 -28.12 34.70
N THR A 159 -0.05 -27.74 34.51
CA THR A 159 -1.20 -28.49 35.05
C THR A 159 -1.39 -29.82 34.32
N CYS A 160 -1.27 -29.86 32.99
CA CYS A 160 -1.37 -31.12 32.23
C CYS A 160 -0.23 -32.10 32.56
N GLN A 161 1.00 -31.61 32.73
CA GLN A 161 2.17 -32.44 33.07
C GLN A 161 2.07 -33.07 34.47
N SER A 162 1.36 -32.43 35.40
CA SER A 162 1.13 -33.02 36.73
C SER A 162 0.10 -34.14 36.74
N PHE A 163 -0.65 -34.34 35.65
CA PHE A 163 -1.60 -35.44 35.45
C PHE A 163 -1.02 -36.63 34.65
N GLU A 164 0.23 -36.59 34.20
CA GLU A 164 0.91 -37.70 33.48
C GLU A 164 1.60 -38.75 34.40
N VAL A 165 1.14 -38.89 35.66
CA VAL A 165 1.58 -39.96 36.59
C VAL A 165 0.58 -41.10 36.62
#